data_AF-A0AAW2R1C1-F1
#
_entry.id   AF-A0AAW2R1C1-F1
#
_cell.length_a   1.000
_cell.length_b   1.000
_cell.length_c   1.000
_cell.angle_alpha   90.00
_cell.angle_beta   90.00
_cell.angle_gamma   90.00
#
_symmetry.space_group_name_H-M   'P 1'
#
loop_
_entity.id
_entity.type
_entity.pdbx_description
1 polymer ?
#
loop_
_entity_poly.entity_id
_entity_poly.type
_entity_poly.pdbx_seq_one_letter_code
_entity_poly.pdbx_strand_id
1 'polypeptide(L)'
;MVTQRGIEANLLKIKAILDMKAPTNVNEVQRLTGRIAVLSRFISKATEKSLPFFKVLRKAKNFEWNTSCQQAFEELKSYLA
;
A
#
# COMPACT_ATOMS: atom_id res chain seq x y z
N MET A 1 2.27 -5.11 23.63
CA MET A 1 3.63 -4.56 23.80
C MET A 1 4.27 -4.39 22.44
N VAL A 2 4.60 -3.15 22.06
CA VAL A 2 5.36 -2.86 20.84
C VAL A 2 6.84 -3.00 21.19
N THR A 3 7.52 -4.01 20.66
CA THR A 3 8.96 -4.21 20.90
C THR A 3 9.78 -3.31 19.98
N GLN A 4 10.98 -2.90 20.42
CA GLN A 4 11.90 -2.07 19.62
C GLN A 4 12.16 -2.68 18.23
N ARG A 5 12.40 -4.00 18.18
CA ARG A 5 12.53 -4.76 16.92
C ARG A 5 11.28 -4.73 16.05
N GLY A 6 10.09 -4.72 16.66
CA GLY A 6 8.81 -4.60 15.96
C GLY A 6 8.61 -3.22 15.33
N ILE A 7 9.14 -2.17 15.97
CA ILE A 7 9.15 -0.80 15.44
C ILE A 7 10.14 -0.68 14.29
N GLU A 8 11.35 -1.20 14.43
CA GLU A 8 12.38 -1.16 13.37
C GLU A 8 11.93 -1.90 12.10
N ALA A 9 11.36 -3.10 12.25
CA ALA A 9 10.78 -3.84 11.13
C ALA A 9 9.63 -3.08 10.46
N ASN A 10 8.91 -2.23 11.21
CA ASN A 10 7.85 -1.38 10.68
C ASN A 10 8.44 -0.24 9.84
N LEU A 11 9.50 0.42 10.32
CA LEU A 11 10.20 1.48 9.60
C LEU A 11 10.77 1.00 8.26
N LEU A 12 11.36 -0.20 8.23
CA LEU A 12 11.85 -0.80 6.98
C LEU A 12 10.72 -1.07 5.97
N LYS A 13 9.56 -1.54 6.46
CA LYS A 13 8.38 -1.79 5.61
C LYS A 13 7.77 -0.49 5.09
N ILE A 14 7.74 0.56 5.92
CA ILE A 14 7.28 1.89 5.54
C ILE A 14 8.21 2.47 4.46
N LYS A 15 9.53 2.46 4.68
CA LYS A 15 10.52 2.90 3.68
C LYS A 15 10.34 2.16 2.36
N ALA A 16 10.13 0.85 2.40
CA ALA A 16 9.89 0.07 1.19
C ALA A 16 8.64 0.48 0.40
N ILE A 17 7.62 1.09 1.03
CA ILE A 17 6.45 1.67 0.34
C ILE A 17 6.79 3.06 -0.20
N LEU A 18 7.50 3.90 0.58
CA LEU A 18 7.90 5.24 0.18
C LEU A 18 8.80 5.23 -1.07
N ASP A 19 9.77 4.31 -1.12
CA ASP A 19 10.67 4.09 -2.27
C ASP A 19 10.03 3.35 -3.45
N MET A 20 8.84 2.76 -3.27
CA MET A 20 8.19 1.98 -4.31
C MET A 20 7.71 2.88 -5.47
N LYS A 21 7.99 2.51 -6.72
CA LYS A 21 7.38 3.18 -7.89
C LYS A 21 5.90 2.80 -8.02
N ALA A 22 5.13 3.57 -8.77
CA ALA A 22 3.74 3.24 -9.07
C ALA A 22 3.65 1.81 -9.65
N PRO A 23 2.80 0.93 -9.08
CA PRO A 23 2.60 -0.41 -9.61
C PRO A 23 2.17 -0.42 -11.08
N THR A 24 2.81 -1.28 -11.86
CA THR A 24 2.55 -1.41 -13.31
C THR A 24 1.80 -2.67 -13.69
N ASN A 25 1.62 -3.60 -12.73
CA ASN A 25 0.95 -4.88 -12.96
C ASN A 25 0.24 -5.38 -11.68
N VAL A 26 -0.66 -6.36 -11.86
CA VAL A 26 -1.45 -6.97 -10.77
C VAL A 26 -0.56 -7.51 -9.65
N ASN A 27 0.57 -8.14 -9.97
CA ASN A 27 1.48 -8.72 -8.98
C ASN A 27 2.10 -7.64 -8.07
N GLU A 28 2.47 -6.50 -8.64
CA GLU A 28 2.96 -5.35 -7.87
C GLU A 28 1.87 -4.74 -6.98
N VAL A 29 0.63 -4.67 -7.47
CA VAL A 29 -0.51 -4.24 -6.63
C VAL A 29 -0.77 -5.21 -5.49
N GLN A 30 -0.70 -6.52 -5.74
CA GLN A 30 -0.82 -7.53 -4.69
C GLN A 30 0.26 -7.36 -3.62
N ARG A 31 1.53 -7.17 -4.04
CA ARG A 31 2.65 -6.88 -3.13
C ARG A 31 2.41 -5.62 -2.31
N LEU A 32 1.92 -4.54 -2.93
CA LEU A 32 1.55 -3.30 -2.23
C LEU A 32 0.45 -3.57 -1.19
N THR A 33 -0.64 -4.22 -1.58
CA THR A 33 -1.75 -4.54 -0.66
C THR A 33 -1.32 -5.44 0.50
N GLY A 34 -0.41 -6.39 0.26
CA GLY A 34 0.17 -7.23 1.32
C GLY A 34 0.99 -6.42 2.32
N ARG A 35 1.80 -5.47 1.84
CA ARG A 35 2.55 -4.55 2.70
C ARG A 35 1.61 -3.66 3.52
N ILE A 36 0.57 -3.10 2.91
CA ILE A 36 -0.45 -2.31 3.60
C ILE A 36 -1.17 -3.13 4.66
N ALA A 37 -1.54 -4.38 4.38
CA ALA A 37 -2.22 -5.25 5.33
C ALA A 37 -1.40 -5.47 6.61
N VAL A 38 -0.07 -5.63 6.48
CA VAL A 38 0.84 -5.73 7.63
C VAL A 38 0.92 -4.43 8.44
N LEU A 39 0.80 -3.28 7.77
CA LEU A 39 0.81 -1.95 8.40
C LEU A 39 -0.59 -1.48 8.86
N SER A 40 -1.65 -2.19 8.51
CA SER A 40 -3.04 -1.76 8.69
C SER A 40 -3.40 -1.43 10.14
N ARG A 41 -2.77 -2.10 11.11
CA ARG A 41 -2.91 -1.81 12.54
C ARG A 41 -2.36 -0.45 12.98
N PHE A 42 -1.58 0.23 12.14
CA PHE A 42 -0.98 1.54 12.38
C PHE A 42 -1.48 2.62 11.42
N ILE A 43 -2.13 2.24 10.33
CA ILE A 43 -2.67 3.16 9.34
C ILE A 43 -4.16 3.35 9.65
N SER A 44 -4.50 4.52 10.17
CA SER A 44 -5.91 4.88 10.33
C SER A 44 -6.62 4.81 8.98
N LYS A 45 -7.80 4.19 8.96
CA LYS A 45 -8.61 4.03 7.75
C LYS A 45 -7.87 3.32 6.60
N ALA A 46 -6.96 2.40 6.90
CA ALA A 46 -6.19 1.63 5.91
C ALA A 46 -7.08 1.00 4.83
N THR A 47 -8.24 0.46 5.23
CA THR A 47 -9.22 -0.14 4.31
C THR A 47 -9.74 0.89 3.30
N GLU A 48 -10.16 2.07 3.76
CA GLU A 48 -10.64 3.15 2.87
C GLU A 48 -9.55 3.58 1.89
N LYS A 49 -8.32 3.76 2.37
CA LYS A 49 -7.16 4.16 1.55
C LYS A 49 -6.72 3.10 0.55
N SER A 50 -7.07 1.83 0.77
CA SER A 50 -6.71 0.71 -0.11
C SER A 50 -7.84 0.27 -1.06
N LEU A 51 -9.05 0.83 -0.93
CA LEU A 51 -10.18 0.53 -1.81
C LEU A 51 -9.86 0.62 -3.31
N PRO A 52 -9.13 1.65 -3.80
CA PRO A 52 -8.78 1.75 -5.22
C PRO A 52 -7.94 0.56 -5.70
N PHE A 53 -7.01 0.08 -4.87
CA PHE A 53 -6.16 -1.07 -5.21
C PHE A 53 -6.98 -2.36 -5.30
N PHE A 54 -7.93 -2.59 -4.39
CA PHE A 54 -8.80 -3.76 -4.45
C PHE A 54 -9.70 -3.79 -5.69
N LYS A 55 -10.17 -2.62 -6.17
CA LYS A 55 -10.93 -2.52 -7.41
C LYS A 55 -10.11 -2.98 -8.62
N VAL A 56 -8.83 -2.60 -8.67
CA VAL A 56 -7.90 -3.04 -9.72
C VAL A 56 -7.61 -4.53 -9.65
N LEU A 57 -7.41 -5.08 -8.44
CA LEU A 57 -7.21 -6.52 -8.25
C LEU A 57 -8.42 -7.36 -8.68
N ARG A 58 -9.65 -6.87 -8.46
CA ARG A 58 -10.87 -7.54 -8.96
C ARG A 58 -10.96 -7.56 -10.49
N LYS A 59 -10.37 -6.58 -11.18
CA LYS A 59 -10.33 -6.50 -12.63
C LYS A 59 -9.05 -7.11 -13.22
N ALA A 60 -8.50 -8.17 -12.62
CA ALA A 60 -7.20 -8.75 -13.03
C ALA A 60 -7.06 -9.04 -14.54
N LYS A 61 -8.14 -9.40 -15.25
CA LYS A 61 -8.14 -9.59 -16.72
C LYS A 61 -7.99 -8.30 -17.53
N ASN A 62 -8.37 -7.15 -16.98
CA ASN A 62 -8.31 -5.82 -17.58
C ASN A 62 -7.65 -4.85 -16.59
N PHE A 63 -6.46 -5.23 -16.13
CA PHE A 63 -5.70 -4.41 -15.20
C PHE A 63 -5.44 -3.03 -15.82
N GLU A 64 -5.84 -1.99 -15.10
CA GLU A 64 -5.55 -0.61 -15.46
C GLU A 64 -5.20 0.14 -14.18
N TRP A 65 -3.96 0.64 -14.12
CA TRP A 65 -3.55 1.57 -13.08
C TRP A 65 -4.04 2.97 -13.45
N ASN A 66 -5.22 3.32 -12.95
CA ASN A 66 -5.86 4.59 -13.27
C ASN A 66 -5.48 5.71 -12.29
N THR A 67 -5.91 6.94 -12.60
CA THR A 67 -5.65 8.14 -11.79
C THR A 67 -6.09 7.99 -10.34
N SER A 68 -7.22 7.32 -10.07
CA SER A 68 -7.69 7.05 -8.72
C SER A 68 -6.72 6.19 -7.91
N CYS A 69 -6.07 5.21 -8.55
CA CYS A 69 -5.05 4.39 -7.91
C CYS A 69 -3.76 5.17 -7.67
N GLN A 70 -3.37 6.00 -8.63
CA GLN A 70 -2.21 6.87 -8.49
C GLN A 70 -2.38 7.85 -7.32
N GLN A 71 -3.52 8.56 -7.26
CA GLN A 71 -3.83 9.50 -6.18
C GLN A 71 -3.83 8.80 -4.83
N ALA A 72 -4.50 7.64 -4.70
CA ALA A 72 -4.52 6.90 -3.46
C ALA A 72 -3.14 6.39 -3.02
N PHE A 73 -2.27 6.06 -3.99
CA PHE A 73 -0.90 5.67 -3.72
C PHE A 73 -0.04 6.83 -3.24
N GLU A 74 -0.19 8.01 -3.83
CA GLU A 74 0.48 9.24 -3.39
C GLU A 74 0.00 9.70 -2.01
N GLU A 75 -1.31 9.67 -1.75
CA GLU A 75 -1.87 9.95 -0.42
C GLU A 75 -1.36 8.96 0.64
N LEU A 76 -1.25 7.68 0.28
CA LEU A 76 -0.67 6.67 1.17
C LEU A 76 0.79 6.99 1.48
N LYS A 77 1.59 7.35 0.48
CA LYS A 77 2.98 7.75 0.69
C LYS A 77 3.09 9.00 1.56
N SER A 78 2.28 10.02 1.28
CA SER A 78 2.27 11.26 2.07
C SER A 78 1.84 11.02 3.52
N TYR A 79 0.99 10.04 3.79
CA TYR A 79 0.60 9.67 5.15
C TYR A 79 1.68 8.88 5.89
N LEU A 80 2.55 8.17 5.16
CA LEU A 80 3.61 7.33 5.72
C LEU A 80 4.95 8.07 5.85
N ALA A 81 5.09 9.24 5.24
CA ALA A 81 6.26 10.12 5.33
C ALA A 81 6.24 10.91 6.65
#